data_AF-A0A5J4UDG9-F1
#
_entry.id   AF-A0A5J4UDG9-F1
#
_cell.length_a   1.000
_cell.length_b   1.000
_cell.length_c   1.000
_cell.angle_alpha   90.00
_cell.angle_beta   90.00
_cell.angle_gamma   90.00
#
_symmetry.space_group_name_H-M   'P 1'
#
loop_
_entity.id
_entity.type
_entity.pdbx_description
1 polymer ?
#
loop_
_entity_poly.entity_id
_entity_poly.type
_entity_poly.pdbx_seq_one_letter_code
_entity_poly.pdbx_strand_id
1 'polypeptide(L)'
;MKSEQEVQDAARAIISFTDSYTQNRKREQNEQSKSNPSFVYIVSTLQSLENQIRNNYSRKSVIQIPKLLHSLAILVTLRLGTRLREEIDQQIFTIRHWSRECLRQIQFFGDEQDQTELVNIRYGRIMPILISTAGGVGEEQDEAIYNGLNHIQQFLRQLHKGRNEWKPYFQPLPLLFRRTEEQIEEEGASEEIEAQMKNSRYYGYIKICANLANDTTLNRFFHKS
;
A
#
# COMPACT_ATOMS: atom_id res chain seq x y z
N MET A 1 -4.93 -10.33 -24.71
CA MET A 1 -6.17 -9.70 -25.24
C MET A 1 -7.28 -9.53 -24.22
N LYS A 2 -8.05 -10.57 -23.81
CA LYS A 2 -9.20 -10.34 -22.89
C LYS A 2 -8.77 -9.84 -21.50
N SER A 3 -7.72 -10.42 -20.92
CA SER A 3 -7.18 -10.00 -19.61
C SER A 3 -6.54 -8.62 -19.62
N GLU A 4 -5.87 -8.22 -20.70
CA GLU A 4 -5.25 -6.89 -20.82
C GLU A 4 -6.30 -5.78 -20.91
N GLN A 5 -7.38 -6.00 -21.67
CA GLN A 5 -8.48 -5.05 -21.75
C GLN A 5 -9.16 -4.88 -20.39
N GLU A 6 -9.42 -5.97 -19.68
CA GLU A 6 -9.98 -5.96 -18.31
C GLU A 6 -9.09 -5.17 -17.34
N VAL A 7 -7.77 -5.34 -17.41
CA VAL A 7 -6.80 -4.57 -16.62
C VAL A 7 -6.86 -3.07 -16.95
N GLN A 8 -6.92 -2.72 -18.24
CA GLN A 8 -6.99 -1.33 -18.70
C GLN A 8 -8.31 -0.67 -18.31
N ASP A 9 -9.42 -1.39 -18.36
CA ASP A 9 -10.74 -0.91 -17.91
C ASP A 9 -10.73 -0.68 -16.39
N ALA A 10 -10.20 -1.63 -15.62
CA ALA A 10 -10.11 -1.52 -14.17
C ALA A 10 -9.23 -0.34 -13.73
N ALA A 11 -8.05 -0.19 -14.34
CA ALA A 11 -7.16 0.91 -14.03
C ALA A 11 -7.77 2.27 -14.38
N ARG A 12 -8.44 2.38 -15.54
CA ARG A 12 -9.15 3.61 -15.92
C ARG A 12 -10.26 3.98 -14.93
N ALA A 13 -11.02 3.00 -14.45
CA ALA A 13 -12.04 3.23 -13.44
C ALA A 13 -11.45 3.75 -12.13
N ILE A 14 -10.36 3.14 -11.65
CA ILE A 14 -9.65 3.57 -10.42
C ILE A 14 -9.09 4.98 -10.58
N ILE A 15 -8.39 5.26 -11.68
CA ILE A 15 -7.78 6.57 -11.94
C ILE A 15 -8.86 7.66 -12.02
N SER A 16 -9.92 7.43 -12.79
CA SER A 16 -11.04 8.38 -12.94
C SER A 16 -11.71 8.69 -11.60
N PHE A 17 -11.95 7.68 -10.78
CA PHE A 17 -12.51 7.84 -9.45
C PHE A 17 -11.62 8.70 -8.55
N THR A 18 -10.33 8.40 -8.51
CA THR A 18 -9.37 9.11 -7.67
C THR A 18 -9.14 10.55 -8.13
N ASP A 19 -9.07 10.80 -9.44
CA ASP A 19 -8.94 12.13 -10.01
C ASP A 19 -10.14 13.00 -9.64
N SER A 20 -11.36 12.46 -9.79
CA SER A 20 -12.58 13.16 -9.39
C SER A 20 -12.63 13.43 -7.89
N TYR A 21 -12.25 12.44 -7.07
CA TYR A 21 -12.19 12.62 -5.62
C TYR A 21 -11.22 13.73 -5.21
N THR A 22 -10.04 13.77 -5.84
CA THR A 22 -9.01 14.78 -5.57
C THR A 22 -9.43 16.17 -6.04
N GLN A 23 -10.10 16.28 -7.19
CA GLN A 23 -10.65 17.53 -7.72
C GLN A 23 -11.77 18.09 -6.83
N ASN A 24 -12.68 17.22 -6.36
CA ASN A 24 -13.78 17.60 -5.46
C ASN A 24 -13.31 18.07 -4.08
N ARG A 25 -12.12 17.64 -3.62
CA ARG A 25 -11.50 18.22 -2.40
C ARG A 25 -10.90 19.61 -2.62
N LYS A 26 -10.52 19.96 -3.86
CA LYS A 26 -9.90 21.25 -4.20
C LYS A 26 -10.91 22.33 -4.56
N ARG A 27 -12.09 21.95 -5.04
CA ARG A 27 -13.20 22.87 -5.33
C ARG A 27 -14.16 22.81 -4.15
N GLU A 28 -14.17 23.86 -3.32
CA GLU A 28 -15.31 24.07 -2.43
C GLU A 28 -16.58 24.05 -3.27
N GLN A 29 -17.57 23.30 -2.79
CA GLN A 29 -18.78 22.87 -3.47
C GLN A 29 -19.36 23.94 -4.42
N ASN A 30 -19.31 23.68 -5.73
CA ASN A 30 -20.27 24.22 -6.70
C ASN A 30 -20.32 23.32 -7.95
N GLU A 31 -21.44 22.60 -8.02
CA GLU A 31 -22.18 22.03 -9.16
C GLU A 31 -21.58 21.03 -10.18
N GLN A 32 -22.46 20.07 -10.49
CA GLN A 32 -22.44 19.00 -11.49
C GLN A 32 -21.29 17.99 -11.41
N SER A 33 -21.47 17.02 -10.51
CA SER A 33 -20.67 15.80 -10.52
C SER A 33 -20.90 15.05 -11.83
N LYS A 34 -19.83 14.91 -12.63
CA LYS A 34 -19.69 13.73 -13.49
C LYS A 34 -20.02 12.51 -12.65
N SER A 35 -20.82 11.58 -13.19
CA SER A 35 -21.18 10.32 -12.52
C SER A 35 -19.89 9.65 -12.04
N ASN A 36 -19.62 9.78 -10.74
CA ASN A 36 -18.47 9.15 -10.14
C ASN A 36 -18.79 7.67 -9.98
N PRO A 37 -17.82 6.79 -10.28
CA PRO A 37 -18.02 5.37 -10.02
C PRO A 37 -18.40 5.17 -8.54
N SER A 38 -19.40 4.33 -8.28
CA SER A 38 -19.83 4.05 -6.90
C SER A 38 -18.72 3.33 -6.15
N PHE A 39 -18.68 3.47 -4.81
CA PHE A 39 -17.70 2.75 -3.99
C PHE A 39 -17.79 1.23 -4.19
N VAL A 40 -19.00 0.67 -4.34
CA VAL A 40 -19.22 -0.76 -4.61
C VAL A 40 -18.53 -1.18 -5.90
N TYR A 41 -18.66 -0.37 -6.96
CA TYR A 41 -18.00 -0.64 -8.24
C TYR A 41 -16.47 -0.52 -8.13
N ILE A 42 -15.96 0.43 -7.34
CA ILE A 42 -14.51 0.54 -7.10
C ILE A 42 -13.97 -0.65 -6.31
N VAL A 43 -14.71 -1.16 -5.33
CA VAL A 43 -14.33 -2.38 -4.59
C VAL A 43 -14.20 -3.57 -5.54
N SER A 44 -15.21 -3.83 -6.38
CA SER A 44 -15.16 -4.96 -7.31
C SER A 44 -14.05 -4.78 -8.36
N THR A 45 -13.78 -3.54 -8.76
CA THR A 45 -12.68 -3.20 -9.67
C THR A 45 -11.32 -3.50 -9.05
N LEU A 46 -11.09 -3.11 -7.78
CA LEU A 46 -9.84 -3.38 -7.07
C LEU A 46 -9.62 -4.89 -6.84
N GLN A 47 -10.68 -5.63 -6.51
CA GLN A 47 -10.63 -7.09 -6.39
C GLN A 47 -10.27 -7.76 -7.72
N SER A 48 -10.86 -7.29 -8.82
CA SER A 48 -10.51 -7.77 -10.15
C SER A 48 -9.04 -7.47 -10.45
N LEU A 49 -8.59 -6.24 -10.19
CA LEU A 49 -7.21 -5.83 -10.42
C LEU A 49 -6.20 -6.66 -9.61
N GLU A 50 -6.47 -6.92 -8.34
CA GLU A 50 -5.64 -7.79 -7.49
C GLU A 50 -5.46 -9.18 -8.10
N ASN A 51 -6.58 -9.80 -8.51
CA ASN A 51 -6.56 -11.12 -9.14
C ASN A 51 -5.73 -11.11 -10.45
N GLN A 52 -5.80 -10.03 -11.21
CA GLN A 52 -5.01 -9.86 -12.42
C GLN A 52 -3.52 -9.67 -12.13
N ILE A 53 -3.13 -8.93 -11.08
CA ILE A 53 -1.72 -8.77 -10.68
C ILE A 53 -1.12 -10.12 -10.24
N ARG A 54 -1.91 -10.92 -9.51
CA ARG A 54 -1.52 -12.26 -9.07
C ARG A 54 -1.33 -13.21 -10.26
N ASN A 55 -2.09 -13.02 -11.33
CA ASN A 55 -1.96 -13.79 -12.56
C ASN A 55 -0.74 -13.32 -13.38
N ASN A 56 0.22 -14.23 -13.62
CA ASN A 56 1.48 -13.91 -14.31
C ASN A 56 1.31 -13.28 -15.70
N TYR A 57 0.21 -13.56 -16.41
CA TYR A 57 -0.01 -13.08 -17.77
C TYR A 57 -0.39 -11.59 -17.86
N SER A 58 -1.13 -11.05 -16.90
CA SER A 58 -1.61 -9.65 -16.89
C SER A 58 -0.74 -8.73 -16.05
N ARG A 59 0.22 -9.26 -15.27
CA ARG A 59 1.04 -8.47 -14.35
C ARG A 59 1.81 -7.33 -15.02
N LYS A 60 2.52 -7.61 -16.13
CA LYS A 60 3.32 -6.59 -16.83
C LYS A 60 2.48 -5.44 -17.35
N SER A 61 1.23 -5.71 -17.76
CA SER A 61 0.36 -4.68 -18.31
C SER A 61 -0.25 -3.79 -17.22
N VAL A 62 -0.50 -4.29 -16.01
CA VAL A 62 -1.00 -3.49 -14.86
C VAL A 62 -0.02 -2.40 -14.48
N ILE A 63 1.24 -2.78 -14.37
CA ILE A 63 2.31 -1.94 -13.79
C ILE A 63 2.70 -0.79 -14.73
N GLN A 64 2.61 -1.02 -16.04
CA GLN A 64 2.90 0.00 -17.05
C GLN A 64 1.81 1.06 -17.19
N ILE A 65 0.69 0.95 -16.46
CA ILE A 65 -0.41 1.91 -16.57
C ILE A 65 -0.04 3.20 -15.82
N PRO A 66 0.12 4.34 -16.52
CA PRO A 66 0.49 5.58 -15.88
C PRO A 66 -0.51 5.98 -14.79
N LYS A 67 -0.01 6.52 -13.68
CA LYS A 67 -0.77 7.02 -12.52
C LYS A 67 -1.51 5.96 -11.70
N LEU A 68 -1.56 4.69 -12.11
CA LEU A 68 -2.30 3.67 -11.36
C LEU A 68 -1.76 3.51 -9.93
N LEU A 69 -0.44 3.41 -9.78
CA LEU A 69 0.22 3.34 -8.46
C LEU A 69 -0.11 4.54 -7.58
N HIS A 70 -0.04 5.75 -8.15
CA HIS A 70 -0.43 6.97 -7.46
C HIS A 70 -1.91 6.96 -7.04
N SER A 71 -2.80 6.50 -7.92
CA SER A 71 -4.23 6.39 -7.60
C SER A 71 -4.49 5.37 -6.48
N LEU A 72 -3.80 4.23 -6.49
CA LEU A 72 -3.88 3.24 -5.40
C LEU A 72 -3.37 3.83 -4.08
N ALA A 73 -2.26 4.57 -4.10
CA ALA A 73 -1.72 5.24 -2.91
C ALA A 73 -2.71 6.25 -2.30
N ILE A 74 -3.43 6.99 -3.13
CA ILE A 74 -4.50 7.89 -2.65
C ILE A 74 -5.67 7.09 -2.06
N LEU A 75 -6.09 6.00 -2.71
CA LEU A 75 -7.19 5.16 -2.22
C LEU A 75 -6.88 4.50 -0.88
N VAL A 76 -5.62 4.14 -0.66
CA VAL A 76 -5.14 3.59 0.59
C VAL A 76 -5.28 4.58 1.77
N THR A 77 -5.13 5.87 1.51
CA THR A 77 -5.27 6.94 2.51
C THR A 77 -6.65 7.62 2.47
N LEU A 78 -7.60 7.05 1.72
CA LEU A 78 -8.92 7.62 1.50
C LEU A 78 -9.66 7.86 2.82
N ARG A 79 -9.98 9.13 3.09
CA ARG A 79 -10.77 9.58 4.25
C ARG A 79 -10.24 9.08 5.60
N LEU A 80 -8.92 8.88 5.70
CA LEU A 80 -8.25 8.54 6.94
C LEU A 80 -8.49 9.66 7.98
N GLY A 81 -8.97 9.30 9.17
CA GLY A 81 -9.24 10.24 10.26
C GLY A 81 -10.60 10.96 10.22
N THR A 82 -11.49 10.66 9.27
CA THR A 82 -12.86 11.21 9.25
C THR A 82 -13.91 10.13 9.49
N ARG A 83 -14.74 10.28 10.52
CA ARG A 83 -15.86 9.36 10.81
C ARG A 83 -17.07 9.70 9.92
N LEU A 84 -17.65 8.71 9.26
CA LEU A 84 -18.85 8.89 8.43
C LEU A 84 -20.00 7.99 8.94
N ARG A 85 -20.97 7.72 8.07
CA ARG A 85 -22.03 6.73 8.27
C ARG A 85 -21.45 5.32 8.16
N GLU A 86 -21.89 4.40 9.02
CA GLU A 86 -21.33 3.03 9.14
C GLU A 86 -21.17 2.27 7.81
N GLU A 87 -22.20 2.32 6.93
CA GLU A 87 -22.15 1.64 5.61
C GLU A 87 -21.04 2.20 4.69
N ILE A 88 -20.83 3.53 4.73
CA ILE A 88 -19.80 4.21 3.94
C ILE A 88 -18.41 3.90 4.52
N ASP A 89 -18.31 3.83 5.85
CA ASP A 89 -17.06 3.48 6.54
C ASP A 89 -16.62 2.05 6.19
N GLN A 90 -17.55 1.09 6.08
CA GLN A 90 -17.25 -0.28 5.67
C GLN A 90 -16.76 -0.35 4.22
N GLN A 91 -17.39 0.38 3.29
CA GLN A 91 -16.96 0.43 1.89
C GLN A 91 -15.58 1.08 1.75
N ILE A 92 -15.31 2.17 2.46
CA ILE A 92 -14.00 2.83 2.47
C ILE A 92 -12.93 1.92 3.07
N PHE A 93 -13.25 1.23 4.17
CA PHE A 93 -12.36 0.23 4.73
C PHE A 93 -11.98 -0.83 3.69
N THR A 94 -12.97 -1.33 2.95
CA THR A 94 -12.79 -2.34 1.91
C THR A 94 -11.95 -1.81 0.74
N ILE A 95 -12.17 -0.56 0.32
CA ILE A 95 -11.35 0.12 -0.70
C ILE A 95 -9.89 0.23 -0.25
N ARG A 96 -9.66 0.68 0.99
CA ARG A 96 -8.30 0.77 1.55
C ARG A 96 -7.64 -0.60 1.60
N HIS A 97 -8.37 -1.63 2.02
CA HIS A 97 -7.89 -3.00 2.06
C HIS A 97 -7.44 -3.50 0.68
N TRP A 98 -8.30 -3.47 -0.33
CA TRP A 98 -7.93 -3.98 -1.66
C TRP A 98 -6.89 -3.11 -2.37
N SER A 99 -6.86 -1.80 -2.10
CA SER A 99 -5.82 -0.93 -2.65
C SER A 99 -4.44 -1.24 -2.06
N ARG A 100 -4.37 -1.52 -0.74
CA ARG A 100 -3.13 -2.01 -0.09
C ARG A 100 -2.70 -3.34 -0.69
N GLU A 101 -3.66 -4.23 -0.92
CA GLU A 101 -3.38 -5.55 -1.49
C GLU A 101 -2.81 -5.43 -2.90
N CYS A 102 -3.38 -4.58 -3.76
CA CYS A 102 -2.83 -4.30 -5.08
C CYS A 102 -1.39 -3.77 -5.00
N LEU A 103 -1.12 -2.78 -4.14
CA LEU A 103 0.23 -2.22 -3.95
C LEU A 103 1.21 -3.27 -3.42
N ARG A 104 0.79 -4.11 -2.49
CA ARG A 104 1.58 -5.23 -1.96
C ARG A 104 1.98 -6.18 -3.09
N GLN A 105 1.02 -6.60 -3.92
CA GLN A 105 1.29 -7.53 -5.00
C GLN A 105 2.23 -6.90 -6.05
N ILE A 106 2.06 -5.62 -6.36
CA ILE A 106 2.98 -4.89 -7.25
C ILE A 106 4.37 -4.78 -6.62
N GLN A 107 4.50 -4.50 -5.32
CA GLN A 107 5.80 -4.52 -4.63
C GLN A 107 6.45 -5.91 -4.74
N PHE A 108 5.70 -6.96 -4.40
CA PHE A 108 6.19 -8.32 -4.33
C PHE A 108 6.62 -8.89 -5.68
N PHE A 109 5.94 -8.50 -6.76
CA PHE A 109 6.16 -9.01 -8.12
C PHE A 109 6.59 -7.97 -9.14
N GLY A 110 6.87 -6.75 -8.74
CA GLY A 110 7.43 -5.73 -9.62
C GLY A 110 8.90 -5.98 -9.89
N ASP A 111 9.55 -5.24 -10.77
CA ASP A 111 11.02 -5.23 -10.93
C ASP A 111 11.63 -3.97 -10.28
N GLU A 112 12.86 -3.61 -10.66
CA GLU A 112 13.54 -2.40 -10.18
C GLU A 112 12.77 -1.10 -10.49
N GLN A 113 12.17 -1.00 -11.67
CA GLN A 113 11.40 0.18 -12.07
C GLN A 113 10.18 0.34 -11.17
N ASP A 114 9.56 -0.78 -10.81
CA ASP A 114 8.35 -0.79 -9.98
C ASP A 114 8.65 -0.44 -8.53
N GLN A 115 9.78 -0.92 -8.00
CA GLN A 115 10.25 -0.48 -6.70
C GLN A 115 10.54 1.03 -6.69
N THR A 116 11.14 1.55 -7.76
CA THR A 116 11.42 2.99 -7.92
C THR A 116 10.13 3.80 -7.87
N GLU A 117 9.11 3.38 -8.61
CA GLU A 117 7.83 4.09 -8.65
C GLU A 117 7.09 4.03 -7.30
N LEU A 118 7.15 2.90 -6.59
CA LEU A 118 6.62 2.78 -5.23
C LEU A 118 7.29 3.79 -4.28
N VAL A 119 8.62 3.93 -4.33
CA VAL A 119 9.33 4.91 -3.51
C VAL A 119 8.95 6.34 -3.94
N ASN A 120 8.79 6.62 -5.23
CA ASN A 120 8.40 7.95 -5.72
C ASN A 120 7.00 8.38 -5.24
N ILE A 121 6.05 7.45 -5.12
CA ILE A 121 4.71 7.73 -4.56
C ILE A 121 4.69 7.76 -3.02
N ARG A 122 5.85 7.76 -2.36
CA ARG A 122 6.03 7.75 -0.91
C ARG A 122 5.43 6.52 -0.22
N TYR A 123 5.55 5.36 -0.84
CA TYR A 123 5.05 4.11 -0.27
C TYR A 123 5.67 3.81 1.12
N GLY A 124 6.93 4.20 1.36
CA GLY A 124 7.59 4.09 2.67
C GLY A 124 6.81 4.76 3.80
N ARG A 125 6.31 5.97 3.56
CA ARG A 125 5.49 6.72 4.53
C ARG A 125 4.09 6.14 4.67
N ILE A 126 3.53 5.61 3.59
CA ILE A 126 2.14 5.15 3.54
C ILE A 126 1.95 3.88 4.38
N MET A 127 2.89 2.92 4.35
CA MET A 127 2.70 1.63 5.04
C MET A 127 2.51 1.76 6.57
N PRO A 128 3.34 2.51 7.33
CA PRO A 128 3.20 2.61 8.78
C PRO A 128 1.86 3.19 9.24
N ILE A 129 1.40 4.26 8.57
CA ILE A 129 0.13 4.95 8.84
C ILE A 129 -1.10 4.02 8.71
N LEU A 130 -0.96 2.92 7.97
CA LEU A 130 -2.08 2.01 7.71
C LEU A 130 -2.15 0.86 8.69
N ILE A 131 -1.03 0.52 9.32
CA ILE A 131 -0.97 -0.48 10.38
C ILE A 131 -1.76 0.03 11.59
N SER A 132 -1.60 1.32 11.91
CA SER A 132 -2.31 1.97 13.01
C SER A 132 -3.81 2.17 12.77
N THR A 133 -4.23 2.20 11.50
CA THR A 133 -5.63 2.38 11.11
C THR A 133 -6.34 1.08 10.75
N ALA A 134 -5.77 -0.07 11.12
CA ALA A 134 -6.47 -1.35 11.11
C ALA A 134 -7.66 -1.26 12.10
N GLY A 135 -8.80 -0.76 11.63
CA GLY A 135 -10.03 -0.62 12.39
C GLY A 135 -10.71 -1.98 12.54
N GLY A 136 -10.50 -2.62 13.68
CA GLY A 136 -11.10 -3.89 14.06
C GLY A 136 -10.91 -4.12 15.55
N VAL A 137 -11.44 -5.22 16.08
CA VAL A 137 -11.17 -5.68 17.45
C VAL A 137 -10.94 -7.19 17.37
N GLY A 138 -9.92 -7.69 18.05
CA GLY A 138 -9.62 -9.13 18.09
C GLY A 138 -8.59 -9.58 17.08
N GLU A 139 -8.53 -10.89 16.84
CA GLU A 139 -7.44 -11.57 16.14
C GLU A 139 -7.24 -11.10 14.68
N GLU A 140 -8.31 -10.73 13.98
CA GLU A 140 -8.23 -10.23 12.59
C GLU A 140 -7.47 -8.89 12.49
N GLN A 141 -7.64 -8.02 13.50
CA GLN A 141 -6.90 -6.76 13.56
C GLN A 141 -5.42 -7.03 13.84
N ASP A 142 -5.18 -7.92 14.79
CA ASP A 142 -3.84 -8.29 15.22
C ASP A 142 -3.03 -8.96 14.07
N GLU A 143 -3.69 -9.82 13.29
CA GLU A 143 -3.12 -10.40 12.08
C GLU A 143 -2.84 -9.33 11.00
N ALA A 144 -3.77 -8.38 10.80
CA ALA A 144 -3.55 -7.29 9.85
C ALA A 144 -2.35 -6.41 10.23
N ILE A 145 -2.18 -6.12 11.52
CA ILE A 145 -1.04 -5.38 12.06
C ILE A 145 0.26 -6.17 11.85
N TYR A 146 0.27 -7.45 12.27
CA TYR A 146 1.42 -8.34 12.10
C TYR A 146 1.84 -8.42 10.63
N ASN A 147 0.88 -8.65 9.74
CA ASN A 147 1.13 -8.70 8.31
C ASN A 147 1.71 -7.36 7.84
N GLY A 148 1.11 -6.23 8.16
CA GLY A 148 1.63 -4.91 7.75
C GLY A 148 3.08 -4.67 8.18
N LEU A 149 3.44 -4.99 9.43
CA LEU A 149 4.81 -4.87 9.93
C LEU A 149 5.78 -5.78 9.19
N ASN A 150 5.40 -7.04 8.95
CA ASN A 150 6.20 -7.96 8.15
C ASN A 150 6.41 -7.44 6.72
N HIS A 151 5.40 -6.82 6.09
CA HIS A 151 5.56 -6.23 4.76
C HIS A 151 6.56 -5.08 4.72
N ILE A 152 6.54 -4.17 5.71
CA ILE A 152 7.53 -3.08 5.82
C ILE A 152 8.95 -3.66 5.89
N GLN A 153 9.15 -4.64 6.78
CA GLN A 153 10.46 -5.29 6.95
C GLN A 153 10.92 -5.95 5.63
N GLN A 154 10.03 -6.68 4.95
CA GLN A 154 10.35 -7.33 3.69
C GLN A 154 10.71 -6.34 2.58
N PHE A 155 9.99 -5.22 2.48
CA PHE A 155 10.26 -4.19 1.49
C PHE A 155 11.63 -3.56 1.69
N LEU A 156 11.93 -3.09 2.91
CA LEU A 156 13.23 -2.50 3.26
C LEU A 156 14.38 -3.48 3.02
N ARG A 157 14.22 -4.75 3.44
CA ARG A 157 15.21 -5.80 3.22
C ARG A 157 15.48 -6.04 1.74
N GLN A 158 14.44 -6.04 0.91
CA GLN A 158 14.56 -6.24 -0.54
C GLN A 158 15.28 -5.06 -1.18
N LEU A 159 14.95 -3.81 -0.82
CA LEU A 159 15.70 -2.64 -1.31
C LEU A 159 17.17 -2.69 -0.89
N HIS A 160 17.48 -3.14 0.33
CA HIS A 160 18.84 -3.21 0.84
C HIS A 160 19.68 -4.34 0.23
N LYS A 161 19.10 -5.55 0.07
CA LYS A 161 19.84 -6.77 -0.34
C LYS A 161 19.58 -7.23 -1.78
N GLY A 162 18.66 -6.60 -2.49
CA GLY A 162 18.17 -7.11 -3.76
C GLY A 162 17.20 -8.28 -3.59
N ARG A 163 16.80 -8.89 -4.72
CA ARG A 163 15.97 -10.10 -4.79
C ARG A 163 16.68 -11.21 -5.56
N ASN A 164 16.47 -12.46 -5.15
CA ASN A 164 16.94 -13.65 -5.86
C ASN A 164 15.94 -14.10 -6.95
N GLU A 165 16.31 -15.12 -7.74
CA GLU A 165 15.64 -15.54 -8.99
C GLU A 165 14.19 -16.05 -8.84
N TRP A 166 13.70 -16.31 -7.61
CA TRP A 166 12.32 -16.79 -7.39
C TRP A 166 11.26 -15.69 -7.55
N LYS A 167 11.69 -14.44 -7.71
CA LYS A 167 10.88 -13.25 -7.98
C LYS A 167 11.59 -12.44 -9.07
N PRO A 168 10.99 -11.36 -9.61
CA PRO A 168 11.72 -10.50 -10.52
C PRO A 168 12.98 -9.98 -9.82
N TYR A 169 14.09 -10.42 -10.40
CA TYR A 169 15.42 -10.15 -9.90
C TYR A 169 15.72 -8.66 -9.98
N PHE A 170 16.35 -8.13 -8.94
CA PHE A 170 17.00 -6.82 -8.98
C PHE A 170 18.19 -6.80 -8.02
N GLN A 171 19.21 -6.03 -8.36
CA GLN A 171 20.38 -5.78 -7.51
C GLN A 171 20.03 -4.86 -6.34
N PRO A 172 20.74 -4.89 -5.20
CA PRO A 172 20.56 -3.90 -4.14
C PRO A 172 20.32 -2.47 -4.65
N LEU A 173 19.30 -1.80 -4.11
CA LEU A 173 18.85 -0.46 -4.49
C LEU A 173 19.10 0.53 -3.33
N PRO A 174 20.37 0.82 -2.97
CA PRO A 174 20.73 1.55 -1.75
C PRO A 174 20.18 2.98 -1.71
N LEU A 175 20.05 3.65 -2.86
CA LEU A 175 19.46 4.98 -2.93
C LEU A 175 17.96 4.97 -2.63
N LEU A 176 17.24 3.97 -3.14
CA LEU A 176 15.81 3.79 -2.86
C LEU A 176 15.58 3.37 -1.41
N PHE A 177 16.46 2.52 -0.87
CA PHE A 177 16.45 2.16 0.54
C PHE A 177 16.55 3.41 1.43
N ARG A 178 17.58 4.24 1.24
CA ARG A 178 17.75 5.49 2.02
C ARG A 178 16.55 6.42 1.92
N ARG A 179 16.02 6.63 0.71
CA ARG A 179 14.82 7.46 0.51
C ARG A 179 13.60 6.87 1.23
N THR A 180 13.49 5.55 1.31
CA THR A 180 12.40 4.89 2.03
C THR A 180 12.57 5.02 3.53
N GLU A 181 13.79 4.91 4.06
CA GLU A 181 14.10 5.20 5.46
C GLU A 181 13.70 6.63 5.82
N GLU A 182 14.15 7.61 5.03
CA GLU A 182 13.78 9.03 5.19
C GLU A 182 12.26 9.22 5.21
N GLN A 183 11.51 8.52 4.34
CA GLN A 183 10.05 8.57 4.32
C GLN A 183 9.37 7.98 5.56
N ILE A 184 9.98 7.00 6.21
CA ILE A 184 9.45 6.40 7.44
C ILE A 184 9.77 7.30 8.64
N GLU A 185 10.88 8.01 8.61
CA GLU A 185 11.25 9.01 9.63
C GLU A 185 10.46 10.32 9.51
N GLU A 186 9.72 10.53 8.41
CA GLU A 186 8.80 11.66 8.29
C GLU A 186 7.66 11.58 9.32
N GLU A 187 7.28 12.74 9.86
CA GLU A 187 6.34 12.89 10.98
C GLU A 187 5.11 11.97 10.89
N GLY A 188 4.95 11.17 11.95
CA GLY A 188 3.83 10.27 12.17
C GLY A 188 3.99 8.87 11.58
N ALA A 189 4.99 8.58 10.73
CA ALA A 189 5.18 7.21 10.23
C ALA A 189 5.99 6.34 11.20
N SER A 190 7.08 6.88 11.76
CA SER A 190 7.91 6.20 12.76
C SER A 190 7.13 5.87 14.03
N GLU A 191 6.33 6.82 14.50
CA GLU A 191 5.55 6.73 15.74
C GLU A 191 4.53 5.58 15.68
N GLU A 192 4.01 5.29 14.48
CA GLU A 192 3.04 4.21 14.29
C GLU A 192 3.70 2.83 14.38
N ILE A 193 4.96 2.70 13.97
CA ILE A 193 5.75 1.48 14.20
C ILE A 193 6.09 1.37 15.69
N GLU A 194 6.52 2.46 16.31
CA GLU A 194 6.88 2.49 17.74
C GLU A 194 5.71 2.16 18.66
N ALA A 195 4.50 2.63 18.32
CA ALA A 195 3.28 2.30 19.04
C ALA A 195 3.04 0.79 19.11
N GLN A 196 3.38 0.04 18.04
CA GLN A 196 3.23 -1.42 17.99
C GLN A 196 4.35 -2.19 18.71
N MET A 197 5.48 -1.56 19.06
CA MET A 197 6.58 -2.22 19.80
C MET A 197 6.18 -2.61 21.23
N LYS A 198 5.10 -2.04 21.76
CA LYS A 198 4.54 -2.38 23.08
C LYS A 198 3.33 -3.32 22.97
N ASN A 199 2.89 -3.65 21.76
CA ASN A 199 1.70 -4.45 21.53
C ASN A 199 2.01 -5.96 21.65
N SER A 200 1.69 -6.54 22.82
CA SER A 200 1.90 -7.96 23.12
C SER A 200 0.78 -8.89 22.63
N ARG A 201 -0.18 -8.39 21.84
CA ARG A 201 -1.22 -9.22 21.24
C ARG A 201 -0.63 -10.16 20.19
N TYR A 202 -1.46 -11.07 19.65
CA TYR A 202 -1.04 -12.10 18.70
C TYR A 202 0.15 -12.92 19.23
N TYR A 203 0.05 -13.46 20.44
CA TYR A 203 1.12 -14.23 21.09
C TYR A 203 2.47 -13.48 21.19
N GLY A 204 2.46 -12.14 21.18
CA GLY A 204 3.65 -11.29 21.21
C GLY A 204 4.35 -11.08 19.86
N TYR A 205 3.84 -11.67 18.78
CA TYR A 205 4.45 -11.54 17.46
C TYR A 205 4.39 -10.11 16.91
N ILE A 206 3.34 -9.33 17.22
CA ILE A 206 3.25 -7.92 16.80
C ILE A 206 4.44 -7.13 17.35
N LYS A 207 4.67 -7.22 18.66
CA LYS A 207 5.84 -6.62 19.32
C LYS A 207 7.15 -7.05 18.66
N ILE A 208 7.34 -8.35 18.40
CA ILE A 208 8.57 -8.86 17.77
C ILE A 208 8.76 -8.23 16.39
N CYS A 209 7.74 -8.25 15.53
CA CYS A 209 7.80 -7.69 14.19
C CYS A 209 7.97 -6.17 14.19
N ALA A 210 7.35 -5.45 15.12
CA ALA A 210 7.52 -4.00 15.25
C ALA A 210 8.97 -3.64 15.61
N ASN A 211 9.60 -4.39 16.53
CA ASN A 211 11.02 -4.20 16.85
C ASN A 211 11.91 -4.48 15.62
N LEU A 212 11.64 -5.56 14.88
CA LEU A 212 12.39 -5.88 13.66
C LEU A 212 12.24 -4.82 12.58
N ALA A 213 11.01 -4.32 12.35
CA ALA A 213 10.74 -3.26 11.39
C ALA A 213 11.49 -1.97 11.80
N ASN A 214 11.40 -1.58 13.07
CA ASN A 214 12.09 -0.40 13.61
C ASN A 214 13.62 -0.49 13.46
N ASP A 215 14.22 -1.63 13.84
CA ASP A 215 15.66 -1.82 13.70
C ASP A 215 16.12 -1.89 12.23
N THR A 216 15.25 -2.35 11.33
CA THR A 216 15.50 -2.35 9.87
C THR A 216 15.50 -0.93 9.32
N THR A 217 14.56 -0.08 9.77
CA THR A 217 14.50 1.36 9.43
C THR A 217 15.67 2.15 10.00
N LEU A 218 16.09 1.86 11.23
CA LEU A 218 17.24 2.52 11.87
C LEU A 218 18.58 1.96 11.42
N ASN A 219 18.59 1.11 10.39
CA ASN A 219 19.79 0.48 9.83
C ASN A 219 20.66 -0.28 10.86
N ARG A 220 20.07 -0.69 12.01
CA ARG A 220 20.80 -1.36 13.10
C ARG A 220 21.13 -2.82 12.77
N PHE A 221 20.35 -3.43 11.89
CA PHE A 221 20.57 -4.81 11.44
C PHE A 221 21.63 -4.96 10.34
N PHE A 222 21.88 -3.93 9.52
CA PHE A 222 22.74 -4.06 8.34
C PHE A 222 24.16 -3.51 8.52
N HIS A 223 24.42 -2.79 9.62
CA HIS A 223 25.78 -2.41 10.04
C HIS A 223 26.50 -3.49 10.87
N LYS A 224 25.83 -4.60 11.21
CA LYS A 224 26.46 -5.79 11.78
C LYS A 224 26.66 -6.84 10.68
N SER A 225 27.65 -6.61 9.81
CA SER A 225 28.16 -7.60 8.85
C SER A 225 29.64 -7.34 8.66
#